data_AF-A0A0H1BNF2-F1
#
_entry.id   AF-A0A0H1BNF2-F1
#
_cell.length_a   1.000
_cell.length_b   1.000
_cell.length_c   1.000
_cell.angle_alpha   90.00
_cell.angle_beta   90.00
_cell.angle_gamma   90.00
#
_symmetry.space_group_name_H-M   'P 1'
#
loop_
_entity.id
_entity.type
_entity.pdbx_description
1 polymer ?
#
loop_
_entity_poly.entity_id
_entity_poly.type
_entity_poly.pdbx_seq_one_letter_code
_entity_poly.pdbx_strand_id
1 'polypeptide(L)' 'MPLIVPNVSNDDKADWAAKLLGKKLTESTSDNVSFAKKDLPPVHRVVKPGMAMTMDYKPER' A
#
# COMPACT_ATOMS: atom_id res chain seq x y z
N MET A 1 -13.92 -13.81 -15.92
CA MET A 1 -12.91 -12.72 -15.86
C MET A 1 -11.56 -13.37 -15.60
N PRO A 2 -10.51 -13.06 -16.37
CA PRO A 2 -9.19 -13.57 -16.05
C PRO A 2 -8.77 -13.01 -14.69
N LEU A 3 -8.43 -13.89 -13.75
CA LEU A 3 -7.86 -13.50 -12.47
C LEU A 3 -6.44 -13.05 -12.76
N ILE A 4 -6.18 -11.73 -12.76
CA ILE A 4 -4.81 -11.21 -12.72
C ILE A 4 -4.28 -11.61 -11.34
N VAL A 5 -3.52 -12.71 -11.31
CA VAL A 5 -2.67 -13.07 -10.18
C VAL A 5 -1.42 -12.20 -10.27
N PRO A 6 -1.12 -11.36 -9.26
CA PRO A 6 0.15 -10.64 -9.23
C PRO A 6 1.28 -11.64 -9.36
N ASN A 7 2.13 -11.48 -10.37
CA ASN A 7 3.36 -12.25 -10.48
C ASN A 7 4.21 -11.88 -9.26
N VAL A 8 4.31 -12.79 -8.27
CA VAL A 8 5.13 -12.62 -7.07
C VAL A 8 6.60 -12.83 -7.45
N SER A 9 7.10 -11.94 -8.30
CA SER A 9 8.53 -11.62 -8.36
C SER A 9 8.93 -11.02 -7.01
N ASN A 10 10.18 -11.20 -6.60
CA ASN A 10 10.77 -10.71 -5.34
C ASN A 10 10.88 -9.15 -5.29
N ASP A 11 9.88 -8.46 -5.82
CA ASP A 11 9.74 -7.02 -5.94
C ASP A 11 8.73 -6.58 -4.88
N ASP A 12 9.22 -5.89 -3.85
CA ASP A 12 8.43 -5.39 -2.73
C ASP A 12 7.20 -4.60 -3.18
N LYS A 13 7.25 -3.96 -4.37
CA LYS A 13 6.12 -3.23 -4.93
C LYS A 13 4.94 -4.13 -5.27
N ALA A 14 5.18 -5.33 -5.80
CA ALA A 14 4.14 -6.27 -6.18
C ALA A 14 3.40 -6.81 -4.93
N ASP A 15 4.15 -7.06 -3.87
CA ASP A 15 3.60 -7.52 -2.59
C ASP A 15 2.71 -6.46 -1.94
N TRP A 16 3.13 -5.19 -1.95
CA TRP A 16 2.30 -4.09 -1.44
C TRP A 16 1.08 -3.84 -2.31
N ALA A 17 1.20 -3.96 -3.63
CA ALA A 17 0.07 -3.87 -4.55
C ALA A 17 -0.98 -4.94 -4.24
N ALA A 18 -0.57 -6.19 -4.02
CA ALA A 18 -1.49 -7.27 -3.65
C ALA A 18 -2.19 -7.04 -2.30
N LYS A 19 -1.50 -6.41 -1.34
CA LYS A 19 -2.05 -6.11 0.00
C LYS A 19 -3.03 -4.94 0.01
N LEU A 20 -2.77 -3.89 -0.77
CA LEU A 20 -3.47 -2.60 -0.66
C LEU A 20 -4.50 -2.34 -1.75
N LEU A 21 -4.29 -2.85 -2.98
CA LEU A 21 -5.18 -2.54 -4.09
C LEU A 21 -6.60 -3.06 -3.83
N GLY A 22 -7.59 -2.18 -4.02
CA GLY A 22 -9.00 -2.49 -3.78
C GLY A 22 -9.44 -2.47 -2.32
N LYS A 23 -8.52 -2.31 -1.35
CA LYS A 23 -8.85 -2.23 0.07
C LYS A 23 -9.02 -0.80 0.56
N LYS A 24 -9.90 -0.60 1.54
CA LYS A 24 -10.09 0.66 2.25
C LYS A 24 -9.12 0.78 3.41
N LEU A 25 -8.39 1.91 3.48
CA LEU A 25 -7.53 2.19 4.62
C LEU A 25 -8.37 2.58 5.86
N THR A 26 -8.14 1.92 6.99
CA THR A 26 -8.80 2.17 8.28
C THR A 26 -7.79 2.42 9.39
N GLU A 27 -8.24 2.90 10.55
CA GLU A 27 -7.32 3.19 11.67
C GLU A 27 -6.84 1.94 12.41
N SER A 28 -7.64 0.86 12.47
CA SER A 28 -7.36 -0.26 13.38
C SER A 28 -7.71 -1.65 12.88
N THR A 29 -8.49 -1.80 11.82
CA THR A 29 -9.00 -3.12 11.41
C THR A 29 -8.51 -3.50 10.03
N SER A 30 -7.96 -4.70 9.92
CA SER A 30 -7.40 -5.27 8.71
C SER A 30 -8.24 -6.50 8.34
N ASP A 31 -9.03 -6.39 7.29
CA ASP A 31 -9.94 -7.43 6.82
C ASP A 31 -9.68 -7.75 5.34
N ASN A 32 -10.60 -8.48 4.72
CA ASN A 32 -10.54 -8.74 3.28
C ASN A 32 -10.70 -7.43 2.46
N VAL A 33 -11.56 -6.52 2.92
CA VAL A 33 -11.92 -5.27 2.23
C VAL A 33 -11.21 -4.05 2.82
N SER A 34 -10.53 -4.20 3.97
CA SER A 34 -9.93 -3.10 4.73
C SER A 34 -8.46 -3.40 5.04
N PHE A 35 -7.66 -2.35 5.23
CA PHE A 35 -6.27 -2.44 5.67
C PHE A 35 -6.04 -1.43 6.78
N ALA A 36 -5.43 -1.83 7.91
CA ALA A 36 -5.22 -0.95 9.04
C ALA A 36 -3.94 -0.11 8.86
N LYS A 37 -3.99 1.17 9.24
CA LYS A 37 -2.80 2.04 9.28
C LYS A 37 -1.72 1.55 10.25
N LYS A 38 -2.12 0.82 11.29
CA LYS A 38 -1.20 0.20 12.25
C LYS A 38 -0.29 -0.85 11.61
N ASP A 39 -0.71 -1.43 10.49
CA ASP A 39 0.04 -2.45 9.75
C ASP A 39 0.99 -1.82 8.71
N LEU A 40 1.02 -0.49 8.59
CA LEU A 40 1.98 0.21 7.73
C LEU A 40 3.35 0.28 8.41
N PRO A 41 4.44 0.36 7.63
CA PRO A 41 5.79 0.56 8.18
C PRO A 41 5.84 1.80 9.09
N PRO A 42 6.73 1.86 10.09
CA PRO A 42 6.77 2.97 11.05
C PRO A 42 7.00 4.33 10.38
N VAL A 43 7.77 4.34 9.29
CA VAL A 43 7.98 5.51 8.44
C VAL A 43 7.18 5.31 7.17
N HIS A 44 6.03 5.98 7.05
CA HIS A 44 5.19 5.92 5.86
C HIS A 44 4.46 7.26 5.64
N ARG A 45 3.87 7.43 4.45
CA ARG A 45 3.00 8.57 4.13
C ARG A 45 1.78 8.12 3.34
N VAL A 46 0.60 8.49 3.79
CA VAL A 46 -0.66 8.31 3.05
C VAL A 46 -0.96 9.59 2.28
N VAL A 47 -0.93 9.52 0.96
CA VAL A 47 -1.12 10.69 0.07
C VAL A 47 -2.38 10.49 -0.75
N LYS A 48 -3.18 11.56 -0.89
CA LYS A 48 -4.37 11.54 -1.77
C LYS A 48 -3.97 11.76 -3.23
N PRO A 49 -4.70 11.17 -4.19
CA PRO A 49 -4.50 11.47 -5.61
C PRO A 49 -4.54 12.99 -5.87
N GLY A 50 -3.57 13.50 -6.62
CA GLY A 50 -3.47 14.93 -6.99
C GLY A 50 -2.90 15.84 -5.91
N MET A 51 -2.55 15.33 -4.72
CA MET A 51 -1.86 16.12 -3.70
C MET A 51 -0.40 16.39 -4.09
N ALA A 52 0.06 17.62 -3.93
CA ALA A 52 1.47 17.95 -4.13
C ALA A 52 2.34 17.17 -3.13
N MET A 53 3.44 16.60 -3.62
CA MET A 53 4.42 15.87 -2.81
C MET A 53 5.84 16.35 -3.11
N THR A 54 6.69 16.24 -2.10
CA THR A 54 8.13 16.48 -2.23
C THR A 54 8.77 15.37 -3.06
N MET A 55 9.73 15.72 -3.92
CA MET A 55 10.51 14.78 -4.74
C MET A 55 11.83 14.36 -4.06
N ASP A 56 11.91 14.49 -2.74
CA ASP A 56 13.06 14.10 -1.93
C ASP A 56 13.17 12.57 -1.81
N TYR A 57 14.40 12.06 -1.90
CA TYR A 57 14.68 10.65 -1.69
C TYR A 57 14.96 10.37 -0.20
N LYS A 58 14.15 9.51 0.41
CA LYS A 58 14.33 9.01 1.76
C LYS A 58 14.27 7.48 1.73
N PRO A 59 15.40 6.76 1.83
CA PRO A 59 15.44 5.29 1.68
C PRO A 59 14.54 4.52 2.65
N GLU A 60 14.32 5.07 3.84
CA GLU A 60 13.54 4.45 4.91
C GLU A 60 12.02 4.66 4.79
N ARG A 61 11.54 5.36 3.75
CA ARG A 61 10.13 5.75 3.57
C ARG A 61 9.41 4.92 2.50
#